data_AF-A0A7H4MFK7-F1
#
_entry.id   AF-A0A7H4MFK7-F1
#
_cell.length_a   1.000
_cell.length_b   1.000
_cell.length_c   1.000
_cell.angle_alpha   90.00
_cell.angle_beta   90.00
_cell.angle_gamma   90.00
#
_symmetry.space_group_name_H-M   'P 1'
#
loop_
_entity.id
_entity.type
_entity.pdbx_description
1 polymer ?
#
loop_
_entity_poly.entity_id
_entity_poly.type
_entity_poly.pdbx_seq_one_letter_code
_entity_poly.pdbx_strand_id
1 'polypeptide(L)'
;MSNNPLIPESKLPALGTTIFTQMSALAQQHQAINLSQGFPDFDGPRYLQERLAYHVAQGANQYAPMTGVPALREAIAGKTAELYGYLPDVNSDITVTAGATEALYAAITALVRRGDEVVCFDPSYDSYAPAVALAGGELRRIALQPPHFRVDWQQFAAALSDKTRLVILNTPHNPSATVWQREDFAALWQAIAEREIYVLQ
;
A
#
# COMPACT_ATOMS: atom_id res chain seq x y z
N MET A 1 -46.40 12.74 -2.14
CA MET A 1 -45.11 12.03 -2.29
C MET A 1 -44.18 12.63 -1.26
N SER A 2 -43.72 11.84 -0.28
CA SER A 2 -42.79 12.35 0.74
C SER A 2 -41.44 12.62 0.09
N ASN A 3 -41.03 13.89 0.06
CA ASN A 3 -39.68 14.33 -0.29
C ASN A 3 -38.71 13.95 0.83
N ASN A 4 -38.50 12.66 1.07
CA ASN A 4 -37.42 12.24 1.95
C ASN A 4 -36.14 12.16 1.10
N PRO A 5 -35.10 12.97 1.39
CA PRO A 5 -33.86 12.90 0.64
C PRO A 5 -33.23 11.52 0.84
N LEU A 6 -32.87 10.85 -0.25
CA LEU A 6 -32.16 9.57 -0.21
C LEU A 6 -30.71 9.82 0.24
N ILE A 7 -30.37 9.33 1.43
CA ILE A 7 -29.00 9.39 1.97
C ILE A 7 -28.44 7.96 1.93
N PRO A 8 -27.35 7.69 1.19
CA PRO A 8 -26.74 6.37 1.17
C PRO A 8 -26.21 5.95 2.54
N GLU A 9 -26.42 4.69 2.92
CA GLU A 9 -25.75 4.10 4.07
C GLU A 9 -24.29 3.81 3.72
N SER A 10 -23.36 4.43 4.44
CA SER A 10 -21.93 4.26 4.18
C SER A 10 -21.47 2.83 4.47
N LYS A 11 -20.71 2.24 3.55
CA LYS A 11 -19.95 0.99 3.81
C LYS A 11 -18.77 1.22 4.77
N LEU A 12 -18.42 2.47 5.06
CA LEU A 12 -17.29 2.87 5.90
C LEU A 12 -17.72 3.96 6.89
N PRO A 13 -18.65 3.68 7.82
CA PRO A 13 -19.21 4.69 8.71
C PRO A 13 -18.20 5.25 9.73
N ALA A 14 -17.09 4.54 9.94
CA ALA A 14 -16.04 4.91 10.89
C ALA A 14 -14.88 5.70 10.26
N LEU A 15 -14.89 5.93 8.94
CA LEU A 15 -13.86 6.75 8.30
C LEU A 15 -14.19 8.23 8.43
N GLY A 16 -13.39 8.92 9.23
CA GLY A 16 -13.40 10.38 9.32
C GLY A 16 -12.42 11.04 8.34
N THR A 17 -12.37 12.37 8.37
CA THR A 17 -11.33 13.15 7.70
C THR A 17 -9.95 12.74 8.22
N THR A 18 -8.97 12.57 7.34
CA THR A 18 -7.61 12.18 7.76
C THR A 18 -6.91 13.34 8.47
N ILE A 19 -6.07 13.02 9.46
CA ILE A 19 -5.27 14.01 10.21
C ILE A 19 -4.38 14.85 9.28
N PHE A 20 -3.93 14.26 8.16
CA PHE A 20 -3.09 14.93 7.15
C PHE A 20 -3.78 16.15 6.54
N THR A 21 -5.08 16.06 6.21
CA THR A 21 -5.85 17.19 5.68
C THR A 21 -6.01 18.29 6.72
N GLN A 22 -6.33 17.92 7.96
CA GLN A 22 -6.52 18.88 9.05
C GLN A 22 -5.22 19.63 9.38
N MET A 23 -4.09 18.92 9.47
CA MET A 23 -2.80 19.54 9.79
C MET A 23 -2.26 20.40 8.66
N SER A 24 -2.47 20.01 7.41
CA SER A 24 -2.10 20.85 6.26
C SER A 24 -2.87 22.18 6.25
N ALA A 25 -4.18 22.14 6.49
CA ALA A 25 -5.00 23.35 6.56
C ALA A 25 -4.57 24.27 7.71
N LEU A 26 -4.29 23.69 8.88
CA LEU A 26 -3.85 24.45 10.06
C LEU A 26 -2.46 25.07 9.84
N ALA A 27 -1.52 24.32 9.25
CA ALA A 27 -0.18 24.84 8.94
C ALA A 27 -0.26 26.05 8.00
N GLN A 28 -1.09 25.97 6.96
CA GLN A 28 -1.34 27.11 6.06
C GLN A 28 -1.97 28.30 6.80
N GLN A 29 -2.99 28.06 7.62
CA GLN A 29 -3.69 29.12 8.38
C GLN A 29 -2.75 29.86 9.33
N HIS A 30 -1.79 29.15 9.93
CA HIS A 30 -0.86 29.70 10.91
C HIS A 30 0.53 30.02 10.34
N GLN A 31 0.74 29.87 9.02
CA GLN A 31 2.05 30.05 8.37
C GLN A 31 3.16 29.22 9.05
N ALA A 32 2.81 28.02 9.52
CA ALA A 32 3.76 27.11 10.15
C ALA A 32 4.56 26.33 9.10
N ILE A 33 5.81 26.00 9.42
CA ILE A 33 6.57 25.03 8.63
C ILE A 33 5.89 23.67 8.76
N ASN A 34 5.47 23.10 7.63
CA ASN A 34 4.69 21.88 7.62
C ASN A 34 5.59 20.63 7.57
N LEU A 35 5.85 20.03 8.73
CA LEU A 35 6.54 18.74 8.85
C LEU A 35 5.58 17.53 8.95
N SER A 36 4.29 17.73 8.65
CA SER A 36 3.25 16.68 8.73
C SER A 36 2.91 16.06 7.37
N GLN A 37 3.23 16.74 6.27
CA GLN A 37 3.00 16.22 4.92
C GLN A 37 4.07 15.18 4.55
N GLY A 38 3.62 14.01 4.11
CA GLY A 38 4.48 12.90 3.68
C GLY A 38 4.92 12.96 2.23
N PHE A 39 5.07 14.16 1.64
CA PHE A 39 5.54 14.33 0.26
C PHE A 39 6.57 15.48 0.16
N PRO A 40 7.47 15.45 -0.84
CA PRO A 40 8.50 16.48 -1.02
C PRO A 40 7.91 17.87 -1.29
N ASP A 41 8.58 18.92 -0.81
CA ASP A 41 8.31 20.32 -1.15
C ASP A 41 9.17 20.84 -2.32
N PHE A 42 9.99 19.96 -2.91
CA PHE A 42 10.79 20.19 -4.11
C PHE A 42 10.32 19.31 -5.27
N ASP A 43 10.63 19.75 -6.49
CA ASP A 43 10.19 19.08 -7.71
C ASP A 43 11.09 17.87 -8.08
N GLY A 44 10.57 17.00 -8.92
CA GLY A 44 11.25 15.81 -9.42
C GLY A 44 12.31 16.10 -10.50
N PRO A 45 12.92 15.04 -11.06
CA PRO A 45 13.93 15.18 -12.12
C PRO A 45 13.36 15.83 -13.38
N ARG A 46 13.99 16.93 -13.83
CA ARG A 46 13.61 17.66 -15.05
C ARG A 46 13.49 16.78 -16.29
N TYR A 47 14.40 15.82 -16.44
CA TYR A 47 14.37 14.87 -17.55
C TYR A 47 13.02 14.13 -17.64
N LEU A 48 12.45 13.72 -16.50
CA LEU A 48 11.15 13.03 -16.48
C LEU A 48 10.04 13.93 -17.02
N GLN A 49 10.03 15.20 -16.62
CA GLN A 49 9.07 16.19 -17.10
C GLN A 49 9.20 16.43 -18.61
N GLU A 50 10.42 16.53 -19.11
CA GLU A 50 10.71 16.70 -20.54
C GLU A 50 10.24 15.47 -21.35
N ARG A 51 10.45 14.25 -20.84
CA ARG A 51 9.96 13.02 -21.49
C ARG A 51 8.44 12.93 -21.47
N LEU A 52 7.79 13.34 -20.39
CA LEU A 52 6.33 13.45 -20.34
C LEU A 52 5.82 14.40 -21.43
N ALA A 53 6.34 15.63 -21.49
CA ALA A 53 5.95 16.61 -22.50
C ALA A 53 6.19 16.11 -23.94
N TYR A 54 7.33 15.45 -24.17
CA TYR A 54 7.65 14.83 -25.44
C TYR A 54 6.60 13.79 -25.87
N HIS A 55 6.26 12.84 -25.01
CA HIS A 55 5.31 11.78 -25.37
C HIS A 55 3.88 12.30 -25.56
N VAL A 56 3.48 13.33 -24.81
CA VAL A 56 2.22 14.05 -25.04
C VAL A 56 2.19 14.70 -26.43
N ALA A 57 3.27 15.39 -26.82
CA ALA A 57 3.39 16.04 -28.12
C ALA A 57 3.44 15.05 -29.30
N GLN A 58 3.94 13.84 -29.08
CA GLN A 58 3.93 12.74 -30.06
C GLN A 58 2.54 12.06 -30.20
N GLY A 59 1.54 12.48 -29.43
CA GLY A 59 0.18 11.94 -29.53
C GLY A 59 -0.05 10.63 -28.77
N ALA A 60 0.86 10.21 -27.89
CA ALA A 60 0.73 9.01 -27.05
C ALA A 60 -0.26 9.23 -25.88
N ASN A 61 -1.46 9.70 -26.19
CA ASN A 61 -2.49 10.17 -25.25
C ASN A 61 -3.74 9.26 -25.19
N GLN A 62 -3.73 8.15 -25.93
CA GLN A 62 -4.81 7.16 -25.92
C GLN A 62 -4.58 6.14 -24.82
N TYR A 63 -5.57 5.27 -24.59
CA TYR A 63 -5.46 4.20 -23.61
C TYR A 63 -4.19 3.37 -23.81
N ALA A 64 -3.41 3.25 -22.74
CA ALA A 64 -2.37 2.24 -22.64
C ALA A 64 -3.00 0.84 -22.54
N PRO A 65 -2.24 -0.23 -22.80
CA PRO A 65 -2.68 -1.59 -22.49
C PRO A 65 -3.04 -1.73 -21.01
N MET A 66 -4.01 -2.59 -20.70
CA MET A 66 -4.58 -2.75 -19.36
C MET A 66 -3.53 -3.03 -18.28
N THR A 67 -2.55 -3.90 -18.54
CA THR A 67 -1.48 -4.23 -17.59
C THR A 67 -0.36 -3.18 -17.54
N GLY A 68 -0.41 -2.17 -18.40
CA GLY A 68 0.61 -1.14 -18.55
C GLY A 68 1.39 -1.22 -19.86
N VAL A 69 2.02 -0.10 -20.21
CA VAL A 69 2.85 0.04 -21.41
C VAL A 69 4.00 -0.99 -21.37
N PRO A 70 4.24 -1.78 -22.44
CA PRO A 70 5.28 -2.81 -22.45
C PRO A 70 6.67 -2.29 -22.04
N ALA A 71 7.10 -1.18 -22.63
CA ALA A 71 8.40 -0.58 -22.32
C ALA A 71 8.56 -0.19 -20.84
N LEU A 72 7.48 0.23 -20.17
CA LEU A 72 7.52 0.52 -18.73
C LEU A 72 7.61 -0.76 -17.90
N ARG A 73 6.87 -1.82 -18.27
CA ARG A 73 6.96 -3.11 -17.59
C ARG A 73 8.35 -3.74 -17.75
N GLU A 74 8.95 -3.66 -18.94
CA GLU A 74 10.33 -4.11 -19.19
C GLU A 74 11.34 -3.34 -18.34
N ALA A 75 11.19 -2.02 -18.23
CA ALA A 75 12.05 -1.19 -17.38
C ALA A 75 11.91 -1.56 -15.89
N ILE A 76 10.70 -1.86 -15.42
CA ILE A 76 10.47 -2.35 -14.05
C ILE A 76 11.12 -3.72 -13.85
N ALA A 77 10.95 -4.67 -14.78
CA ALA A 77 11.56 -6.00 -14.71
C ALA A 77 13.10 -5.91 -14.62
N GLY A 78 13.70 -5.09 -15.48
CA GLY A 78 15.15 -4.84 -15.49
C GLY A 78 15.63 -4.26 -14.16
N LYS A 79 14.92 -3.26 -13.61
CA LYS A 79 15.24 -2.68 -12.30
C LYS A 79 15.13 -3.71 -11.17
N THR A 80 14.10 -4.55 -11.18
CA THR A 80 13.93 -5.63 -10.18
C THR A 80 15.09 -6.62 -10.25
N ALA A 81 15.52 -7.00 -11.45
CA ALA A 81 16.66 -7.89 -11.65
C ALA A 81 17.98 -7.28 -11.15
N GLU A 82 18.21 -5.99 -11.44
CA GLU A 82 19.40 -5.27 -10.98
C GLU A 82 19.47 -5.16 -9.45
N LEU A 83 18.35 -4.85 -8.79
CA LEU A 83 18.32 -4.62 -7.35
C LEU A 83 18.28 -5.91 -6.53
N TYR A 84 17.56 -6.93 -7.01
CA TYR A 84 17.22 -8.11 -6.21
C TYR A 84 17.69 -9.44 -6.81
N GLY A 85 18.33 -9.42 -7.99
CA GLY A 85 18.85 -10.63 -8.64
C GLY A 85 17.78 -11.57 -9.19
N TYR A 86 16.54 -11.11 -9.30
CA TYR A 86 15.40 -11.87 -9.84
C TYR A 86 14.73 -11.08 -10.96
N LEU A 87 14.52 -11.73 -12.11
CA LEU A 87 13.84 -11.14 -13.27
C LEU A 87 12.40 -11.66 -13.34
N PRO A 88 11.38 -10.82 -13.05
CA PRO A 88 9.98 -11.20 -13.22
C PRO A 88 9.60 -11.36 -14.70
N ASP A 89 8.59 -12.19 -14.98
CA ASP A 89 8.01 -12.23 -16.32
C ASP A 89 7.25 -10.92 -16.60
N VAL A 90 7.67 -10.23 -17.66
CA VAL A 90 7.15 -8.90 -18.01
C VAL A 90 5.64 -8.94 -18.28
N ASN A 91 5.11 -10.04 -18.81
CA ASN A 91 3.73 -10.17 -19.27
C ASN A 91 2.77 -10.68 -18.21
N SER A 92 3.24 -11.48 -17.24
CA SER A 92 2.39 -12.03 -16.17
C SER A 92 2.62 -11.43 -14.78
N ASP A 93 3.82 -10.94 -14.47
CA ASP A 93 4.19 -10.66 -13.07
C ASP A 93 4.18 -9.16 -12.74
N ILE A 94 4.08 -8.29 -13.75
CA ILE A 94 4.15 -6.83 -13.59
C ILE A 94 2.86 -6.18 -14.09
N THR A 95 2.20 -5.44 -13.20
CA THR A 95 1.01 -4.64 -13.52
C THR A 95 1.23 -3.19 -13.09
N VAL A 96 1.05 -2.25 -14.01
CA VAL A 96 1.13 -0.81 -13.72
C VAL A 96 -0.23 -0.32 -13.21
N THR A 97 -0.21 0.48 -12.15
CA THR A 97 -1.40 1.10 -11.56
C THR A 97 -1.23 2.61 -11.46
N ALA A 98 -2.33 3.34 -11.23
CA ALA A 98 -2.39 4.75 -10.92
C ALA A 98 -1.91 5.03 -9.47
N GLY A 99 -0.63 4.73 -9.23
CA GLY A 99 0.03 4.86 -7.94
C GLY A 99 -0.10 3.63 -7.05
N ALA A 100 0.71 3.59 -5.99
CA ALA A 100 0.77 2.47 -5.06
C ALA A 100 -0.56 2.26 -4.31
N THR A 101 -1.33 3.32 -4.07
CA THR A 101 -2.65 3.24 -3.42
C THR A 101 -3.62 2.34 -4.20
N GLU A 102 -3.62 2.41 -5.54
CA GLU A 102 -4.44 1.50 -6.36
C GLU A 102 -3.88 0.07 -6.34
N ALA A 103 -2.56 -0.12 -6.40
CA ALA A 103 -1.96 -1.46 -6.32
C ALA A 103 -2.31 -2.16 -5.00
N LEU A 104 -2.23 -1.45 -3.87
CA LEU A 104 -2.63 -1.93 -2.56
C LEU A 104 -4.11 -2.32 -2.55
N TYR A 105 -4.99 -1.42 -3.01
CA TYR A 105 -6.42 -1.69 -3.07
C TYR A 105 -6.74 -2.91 -3.96
N ALA A 106 -6.14 -2.99 -5.15
CA ALA A 106 -6.37 -4.07 -6.10
C ALA A 106 -5.88 -5.41 -5.53
N ALA A 107 -4.68 -5.47 -4.96
CA ALA A 107 -4.13 -6.68 -4.35
C ALA A 107 -4.98 -7.15 -3.16
N ILE A 108 -5.35 -6.25 -2.26
CA ILE A 108 -6.22 -6.57 -1.12
C ILE A 108 -7.58 -7.09 -1.61
N THR A 109 -8.22 -6.37 -2.53
CA THR A 109 -9.54 -6.74 -3.06
C THR A 109 -9.51 -8.06 -3.83
N ALA A 110 -8.41 -8.38 -4.51
CA ALA A 110 -8.25 -9.63 -5.25
C ALA A 110 -8.02 -10.84 -4.34
N LEU A 111 -7.34 -10.65 -3.21
CA LEU A 111 -6.88 -11.75 -2.34
C LEU A 111 -7.78 -12.01 -1.13
N VAL A 112 -8.47 -10.97 -0.63
CA VAL A 112 -9.27 -11.00 0.59
C VAL A 112 -10.73 -11.26 0.27
N ARG A 113 -11.31 -12.28 0.92
CA ARG A 113 -12.74 -12.61 0.86
C ARG A 113 -13.42 -12.23 2.17
N ARG A 114 -14.75 -12.25 2.16
CA ARG A 114 -15.55 -11.99 3.36
C ARG A 114 -15.19 -12.97 4.48
N GLY A 115 -14.80 -12.44 5.64
CA GLY A 115 -14.44 -13.22 6.83
C GLY A 115 -12.98 -13.69 6.89
N ASP A 116 -12.18 -13.42 5.84
CA ASP A 116 -10.74 -13.64 5.90
C ASP A 116 -10.09 -12.65 6.87
N GLU A 117 -9.02 -13.10 7.52
CA GLU A 117 -8.21 -12.28 8.42
C GLU A 117 -6.96 -11.77 7.71
N VAL A 118 -6.68 -10.49 7.92
CA VAL A 118 -5.50 -9.80 7.37
C VAL A 118 -4.64 -9.30 8.51
N VAL A 119 -3.42 -9.80 8.62
CA VAL A 119 -2.45 -9.34 9.64
C VAL A 119 -1.80 -8.05 9.17
N CYS A 120 -1.77 -7.04 10.04
CA CYS A 120 -1.13 -5.74 9.80
C CYS A 120 -0.39 -5.28 11.05
N PHE A 121 0.63 -4.44 10.86
CA PHE A 121 1.49 -3.95 11.95
C PHE A 121 1.21 -2.47 12.21
N ASP A 122 0.88 -2.12 13.46
CA ASP A 122 0.67 -0.74 13.88
C ASP A 122 1.92 -0.17 14.55
N PRO A 123 2.23 1.13 14.37
CA PRO A 123 1.46 2.13 13.62
C PRO A 123 1.50 1.89 12.10
N SER A 124 0.35 1.96 11.42
CA SER A 124 0.22 1.58 10.00
C SER A 124 -0.16 2.76 9.09
N TYR A 125 0.09 2.58 7.79
CA TYR A 125 -0.45 3.45 6.76
C TYR A 125 -1.98 3.30 6.65
N ASP A 126 -2.69 4.41 6.54
CA ASP A 126 -4.13 4.49 6.74
C ASP A 126 -4.97 3.79 5.64
N SER A 127 -4.40 3.57 4.46
CA SER A 127 -5.13 2.99 3.31
C SER A 127 -5.42 1.49 3.43
N TYR A 128 -4.70 0.74 4.27
CA TYR A 128 -4.87 -0.72 4.36
C TYR A 128 -6.23 -1.09 4.95
N ALA A 129 -6.60 -0.45 6.07
CA ALA A 129 -7.78 -0.83 6.82
C ALA A 129 -9.10 -0.65 6.03
N PRO A 130 -9.30 0.48 5.31
CA PRO A 130 -10.47 0.68 4.44
C PRO A 130 -10.59 -0.36 3.33
N ALA A 131 -9.49 -0.73 2.69
CA ALA A 131 -9.50 -1.70 1.59
C ALA A 131 -9.93 -3.09 2.07
N VAL A 132 -9.36 -3.55 3.20
CA VAL A 132 -9.74 -4.83 3.83
C VAL A 132 -11.21 -4.81 4.27
N ALA A 133 -11.67 -3.72 4.89
CA ALA A 133 -13.06 -3.59 5.31
C ALA A 133 -14.03 -3.61 4.12
N LEU A 134 -13.70 -2.96 3.01
CA LEU A 134 -14.52 -2.97 1.79
C LEU A 134 -14.61 -4.37 1.14
N ALA A 135 -13.54 -5.17 1.25
CA ALA A 135 -13.51 -6.58 0.84
C ALA A 135 -14.23 -7.51 1.83
N GLY A 136 -14.63 -7.01 3.01
CA GLY A 136 -15.31 -7.77 4.06
C GLY A 136 -14.36 -8.62 4.91
N GLY A 137 -13.06 -8.35 4.89
CA GLY A 137 -12.08 -8.99 5.75
C GLY A 137 -11.99 -8.34 7.13
N GLU A 138 -11.30 -9.01 8.04
CA GLU A 138 -11.04 -8.56 9.41
C GLU A 138 -9.54 -8.27 9.60
N LEU A 139 -9.18 -7.07 10.07
CA LEU A 139 -7.79 -6.78 10.43
C LEU A 139 -7.43 -7.39 11.79
N ARG A 140 -6.35 -8.16 11.81
CA ARG A 140 -5.62 -8.57 13.01
C ARG A 140 -4.39 -7.68 13.15
N ARG A 141 -4.37 -6.82 14.16
CA ARG A 141 -3.33 -5.80 14.34
C ARG A 141 -2.27 -6.25 15.34
N ILE A 142 -1.01 -6.09 14.98
CA ILE A 142 0.14 -6.30 15.85
C ILE A 142 0.75 -4.93 16.16
N ALA A 143 0.71 -4.53 17.42
CA ALA A 143 1.24 -3.23 17.84
C ALA A 143 2.76 -3.30 18.04
N LEU A 144 3.53 -2.78 17.08
CA LEU A 144 4.97 -2.64 17.18
C LEU A 144 5.31 -1.63 18.28
N GLN A 145 6.25 -1.99 19.15
CA GLN A 145 6.57 -1.18 20.32
C GLN A 145 7.81 -0.29 20.07
N PRO A 146 7.77 1.00 20.46
CA PRO A 146 8.96 1.83 20.49
C PRO A 146 9.98 1.28 21.51
N PRO A 147 11.27 1.61 21.37
CA PRO A 147 11.82 2.52 20.35
C PRO A 147 12.20 1.83 19.04
N HIS A 148 12.24 0.49 19.00
CA HIS A 148 12.83 -0.26 17.89
C HIS A 148 11.80 -0.76 16.86
N PHE A 149 10.52 -0.81 17.22
CA PHE A 149 9.42 -1.26 16.36
C PHE A 149 9.70 -2.59 15.65
N ARG A 150 10.33 -3.54 16.36
CA ARG A 150 10.59 -4.89 15.84
C ARG A 150 9.32 -5.73 15.94
N VAL A 151 9.18 -6.66 15.00
CA VAL A 151 8.11 -7.66 15.06
C VAL A 151 8.37 -8.59 16.24
N ASP A 152 7.36 -8.74 17.10
CA ASP A 152 7.30 -9.82 18.06
C ASP A 152 6.75 -11.07 17.35
N TRP A 153 7.63 -12.02 17.04
CA TRP A 153 7.29 -13.23 16.30
C TRP A 153 6.40 -14.19 17.10
N GLN A 154 6.41 -14.12 18.43
CA GLN A 154 5.48 -14.88 19.26
C GLN A 154 4.07 -14.28 19.17
N GLN A 155 3.97 -12.95 19.22
CA GLN A 155 2.70 -12.25 19.00
C GLN A 155 2.17 -12.47 17.58
N PHE A 156 3.06 -12.47 16.57
CA PHE A 156 2.69 -12.80 15.19
C PHE A 156 2.12 -14.20 15.07
N ALA A 157 2.81 -15.22 15.61
CA ALA A 157 2.32 -16.59 15.58
C ALA A 157 0.97 -16.75 16.29
N ALA A 158 0.75 -16.04 17.39
CA ALA A 158 -0.52 -16.05 18.12
C ALA A 158 -1.66 -15.32 17.40
N ALA A 159 -1.34 -14.41 16.46
CA ALA A 159 -2.33 -13.71 15.65
C ALA A 159 -2.80 -14.53 14.43
N LEU A 160 -2.06 -15.59 14.07
CA LEU A 160 -2.44 -16.48 12.97
C LEU A 160 -3.62 -17.38 13.37
N SER A 161 -4.52 -17.60 12.42
CA SER A 161 -5.62 -18.55 12.51
C SER A 161 -5.85 -19.25 11.17
N ASP A 162 -6.79 -20.19 11.13
CA ASP A 162 -7.21 -20.85 9.88
C ASP A 162 -7.92 -19.89 8.91
N LYS A 163 -8.29 -18.68 9.37
CA LYS A 163 -8.85 -17.62 8.52
C LYS A 163 -7.81 -16.63 8.02
N THR A 164 -6.56 -16.70 8.49
CA THR A 164 -5.52 -15.77 8.05
C THR A 164 -5.23 -16.00 6.57
N ARG A 165 -5.41 -14.94 5.77
CA ARG A 165 -5.28 -14.99 4.31
C ARG A 165 -4.11 -14.15 3.79
N LEU A 166 -3.84 -13.04 4.46
CA LEU A 166 -2.90 -12.03 3.97
C LEU A 166 -2.13 -11.42 5.14
N VAL A 167 -0.84 -11.21 4.95
CA VAL A 167 0.00 -10.37 5.80
C VAL A 167 0.38 -9.13 4.99
N ILE A 168 0.05 -7.95 5.51
CA ILE A 168 0.49 -6.66 4.96
C ILE A 168 1.64 -6.15 5.82
N LEU A 169 2.80 -5.93 5.22
CA LEU A 169 3.96 -5.31 5.85
C LEU A 169 4.39 -4.07 5.06
N ASN A 170 5.08 -3.14 5.70
CA ASN A 170 5.61 -1.95 5.03
C ASN A 170 7.08 -1.74 5.43
N THR A 171 7.98 -1.80 4.46
CA THR A 171 9.42 -1.62 4.69
C THR A 171 10.06 -0.92 3.48
N PRO A 172 10.68 0.27 3.65
CA PRO A 172 10.81 1.04 4.90
C PRO A 172 9.45 1.47 5.50
N HIS A 173 9.35 1.44 6.83
CA HIS A 173 8.09 1.54 7.55
C HIS A 173 7.68 3.00 7.80
N ASN A 174 6.60 3.42 7.17
CA ASN A 174 5.87 4.63 7.54
C ASN A 174 4.86 4.28 8.65
N PRO A 175 4.92 4.88 9.85
CA PRO A 175 5.66 6.10 10.22
C PRO A 175 6.91 5.92 11.08
N SER A 176 7.26 4.70 11.51
CA SER A 176 8.35 4.51 12.50
C SER A 176 9.76 4.76 11.96
N ALA A 177 9.92 4.83 10.64
CA ALA A 177 11.21 4.92 9.94
C ALA A 177 12.14 3.71 10.18
N THR A 178 11.59 2.55 10.57
CA THR A 178 12.34 1.30 10.71
C THR A 178 12.29 0.48 9.43
N VAL A 179 13.17 -0.51 9.31
CA VAL A 179 13.23 -1.41 8.15
C VAL A 179 13.25 -2.85 8.61
N TRP A 180 12.66 -3.73 7.81
CA TRP A 180 12.81 -5.18 7.95
C TRP A 180 14.19 -5.61 7.47
N GLN A 181 14.82 -6.49 8.23
CA GLN A 181 16.07 -7.15 7.87
C GLN A 181 15.81 -8.47 7.16
N ARG A 182 16.87 -9.07 6.61
CA ARG A 182 16.81 -10.40 6.00
C ARG A 182 16.26 -11.45 6.97
N GLU A 183 16.64 -11.36 8.23
CA GLU A 183 16.21 -12.29 9.27
C GLU A 183 14.70 -12.17 9.55
N ASP A 184 14.14 -10.98 9.41
CA ASP A 184 12.70 -10.75 9.59
C ASP A 184 11.89 -11.42 8.47
N PHE A 185 12.38 -11.35 7.21
CA PHE A 185 11.76 -12.09 6.10
C PHE A 185 11.88 -13.61 6.27
N ALA A 186 13.03 -14.09 6.78
CA ALA A 186 13.21 -15.51 7.07
C ALA A 186 12.25 -16.00 8.18
N ALA A 187 12.07 -15.19 9.23
CA ALA A 187 11.12 -15.50 10.31
C ALA A 187 9.67 -15.47 9.83
N LEU A 188 9.29 -14.51 8.98
CA LEU A 188 7.97 -14.49 8.34
C LEU A 188 7.71 -15.77 7.56
N TRP A 189 8.66 -16.15 6.70
CA TRP A 189 8.55 -17.38 5.92
C TRP A 189 8.36 -18.60 6.84
N GLN A 190 9.19 -18.77 7.87
CA GLN A 190 9.06 -19.87 8.82
C GLN A 190 7.69 -19.92 9.50
N ALA A 191 7.09 -18.76 9.79
CA ALA A 191 5.80 -18.68 10.45
C ALA A 191 4.61 -19.00 9.54
N ILE A 192 4.73 -18.79 8.22
CA ILE A 192 3.60 -18.95 7.27
C ILE A 192 3.77 -20.04 6.22
N ALA A 193 4.96 -20.66 6.09
CA ALA A 193 5.32 -21.55 4.98
C ALA A 193 4.33 -22.72 4.73
N GLU A 194 3.70 -23.23 5.78
CA GLU A 194 2.77 -24.37 5.70
C GLU A 194 1.30 -23.94 5.57
N ARG A 195 1.03 -22.66 5.34
CA ARG A 195 -0.32 -22.06 5.32
C ARG A 195 -0.57 -21.33 4.01
N GLU A 196 -1.84 -21.24 3.61
CA GLU A 196 -2.26 -20.48 2.41
C GLU A 196 -2.38 -18.97 2.72
N ILE A 197 -1.26 -18.38 3.14
CA ILE A 197 -1.14 -16.96 3.51
C ILE A 197 -0.31 -16.23 2.45
N TYR A 198 -0.91 -15.23 1.80
CA TYR A 198 -0.19 -14.32 0.91
C TYR A 198 0.52 -13.21 1.70
N VAL A 199 1.47 -12.56 1.04
CA VAL A 199 2.19 -11.40 1.58
C VAL A 199 2.06 -10.23 0.61
N LEU A 200 1.77 -9.05 1.15
CA LEU A 200 1.79 -7.77 0.44
C LEU A 200 2.76 -6.83 1.15
N GLN A 201 3.72 -6.28 0.40
CA GLN A 201 4.76 -5.37 0.86
C GLN A 201 4.59 -3.99 0.22
#